data_AF-A0AAW7BV04-F1
#
_entry.id   AF-A0AAW7BV04-F1
#
_cell.length_a   1.000
_cell.length_b   1.000
_cell.length_c   1.000
_cell.angle_alpha   90.00
_cell.angle_beta   90.00
_cell.angle_gamma   90.00
#
_symmetry.space_group_name_H-M   'P 1'
#
loop_
_entity.id
_entity.type
_entity.pdbx_description
1 polymer ?
#
loop_
_entity_poly.entity_id
_entity_poly.type
_entity_poly.pdbx_seq_one_letter_code
_entity_poly.pdbx_strand_id
1 'polypeptide(L)'
;MTDETQGTTRRALMSAGVAAATLAVAVPLLAGQASVAQAPAATGARRKEQGSGYLTLRDGTELFYKDWGSGQPIVFHHGWPLSGDDWDNQMLFFLARRYRVIAHDRRGHGRSTQTDKGNDMDTYAADLAELAAHLDLKNAVHIGHSTGGGEVARYVARHGAGRVAKAVLIGAVPPIMLQTEKNPGGLPLKVFDGFREALAASRSNFYRDVAAGPFYGFNRPGAKVSEAVIDNWWRQGMNGGAKAQYDCIAAFSETDFTDDLKQIAVPTLVLHGEDDQIVPIDDSARLSIKLLRHGTLKTYPGLPHGMCTTHADTINADLLAFIKG
;
A
#
# COMPACT_ATOMS: atom_id res chain seq x y z
N MET A 1 -1.14 59.97 -42.78
CA MET A 1 0.29 59.88 -42.42
C MET A 1 0.37 58.90 -41.27
N THR A 2 0.51 57.61 -41.62
CA THR A 2 1.73 56.77 -41.43
C THR A 2 1.87 56.33 -39.97
N ASP A 3 1.99 55.06 -39.61
CA ASP A 3 2.09 53.81 -40.37
C ASP A 3 1.85 52.64 -39.39
N GLU A 4 1.62 51.46 -39.96
CA GLU A 4 1.30 50.17 -39.37
C GLU A 4 2.38 49.58 -38.42
N THR A 5 1.98 48.65 -37.55
CA THR A 5 2.40 47.23 -37.65
C THR A 5 1.68 46.30 -36.65
N GLN A 6 0.87 45.40 -37.23
CA GLN A 6 0.79 43.93 -37.03
C GLN A 6 0.84 43.35 -35.59
N GLY A 7 -0.01 42.42 -35.14
CA GLY A 7 -1.01 41.60 -35.82
C GLY A 7 -1.02 40.14 -35.30
N THR A 8 -2.15 39.71 -34.74
CA THR A 8 -2.77 38.34 -34.78
C THR A 8 -2.14 37.19 -33.97
N THR A 9 -2.89 36.34 -33.26
CA THR A 9 -3.79 35.24 -33.75
C THR A 9 -4.30 34.45 -32.52
N ARG A 10 -5.38 33.65 -32.48
CA ARG A 10 -6.49 33.27 -33.36
C ARG A 10 -7.57 32.55 -32.52
N ARG A 11 -8.84 32.78 -32.90
CA ARG A 11 -10.08 32.17 -32.40
C ARG A 11 -10.25 30.70 -32.82
N ALA A 12 -10.97 29.97 -31.95
CA ALA A 12 -12.11 29.07 -32.18
C ALA A 12 -12.24 28.26 -33.49
N LEU A 13 -12.58 26.98 -33.34
CA LEU A 13 -13.18 26.15 -34.39
C LEU A 13 -14.27 25.24 -33.80
N MET A 14 -15.50 25.46 -34.26
CA MET A 14 -16.64 24.54 -34.20
C MET A 14 -17.23 24.43 -35.62
N SER A 15 -17.58 23.19 -35.97
CA SER A 15 -18.65 22.73 -36.89
C SER A 15 -18.68 23.11 -38.38
N ALA A 16 -18.67 22.07 -39.22
CA ALA A 16 -19.52 21.82 -40.40
C ALA A 16 -19.32 20.32 -40.78
N GLY A 17 -20.24 19.49 -41.28
CA GLY A 17 -21.59 19.65 -41.77
C GLY A 17 -21.80 18.92 -43.12
N VAL A 18 -22.43 17.73 -43.08
CA VAL A 18 -23.50 17.22 -44.00
C VAL A 18 -23.22 16.52 -45.38
N ALA A 19 -23.93 15.37 -45.55
CA ALA A 19 -24.52 14.70 -46.76
C ALA A 19 -23.62 14.00 -47.83
N ALA A 20 -24.01 12.92 -48.56
CA ALA A 20 -25.21 12.08 -48.65
C ALA A 20 -24.97 10.79 -49.50
N ALA A 21 -25.72 9.72 -49.17
CA ALA A 21 -26.47 8.74 -50.00
C ALA A 21 -25.85 7.81 -51.09
N THR A 22 -26.58 6.68 -51.25
CA THR A 22 -26.59 5.62 -52.30
C THR A 22 -25.78 4.35 -51.98
N LEU A 23 -26.23 3.11 -52.16
CA LEU A 23 -27.43 2.49 -52.76
C LEU A 23 -27.59 1.08 -52.15
N ALA A 24 -28.81 0.67 -51.81
CA ALA A 24 -29.12 -0.68 -51.34
C ALA A 24 -29.43 -1.60 -52.53
N VAL A 25 -28.79 -2.76 -52.61
CA VAL A 25 -29.17 -3.88 -53.49
C VAL A 25 -29.42 -5.09 -52.60
N ALA A 26 -30.68 -5.52 -52.52
CA ALA A 26 -31.08 -6.76 -51.86
C ALA A 26 -31.04 -7.90 -52.87
N VAL A 27 -30.35 -8.99 -52.52
CA VAL A 27 -30.42 -10.28 -53.23
C VAL A 27 -30.85 -11.33 -52.20
N PRO A 28 -31.91 -12.12 -52.46
CA PRO A 28 -32.33 -13.17 -51.56
C PRO A 28 -31.57 -14.47 -51.90
N LEU A 29 -30.87 -15.03 -50.91
CA LEU A 29 -30.34 -16.40 -50.98
C LEU A 29 -30.82 -17.17 -49.76
N LEU A 30 -31.86 -17.98 -49.98
CA LEU A 30 -32.15 -19.14 -49.15
C LEU A 30 -31.04 -20.16 -49.35
N ALA A 31 -30.30 -20.48 -48.28
CA ALA A 31 -29.49 -21.69 -48.20
C ALA A 31 -29.55 -22.22 -46.75
N GLY A 32 -29.93 -23.48 -46.62
CA GLY A 32 -30.34 -24.12 -45.38
C GLY A 32 -29.25 -24.15 -44.31
N GLN A 33 -29.68 -23.94 -43.06
CA GLN A 33 -28.85 -24.23 -41.89
C GLN A 33 -28.87 -25.74 -41.63
N ALA A 34 -27.78 -26.42 -42.00
CA ALA A 34 -27.44 -27.67 -41.36
C ALA A 34 -27.07 -27.38 -39.90
N SER A 35 -27.83 -27.94 -38.97
CA SER A 35 -27.50 -27.90 -37.54
C SER A 35 -26.24 -28.73 -37.30
N VAL A 36 -25.10 -28.06 -37.15
CA VAL A 36 -23.91 -28.67 -36.56
C VAL A 36 -24.06 -28.52 -35.06
N ALA A 37 -24.32 -29.63 -34.38
CA ALA A 37 -24.36 -29.69 -32.92
C ALA A 37 -23.06 -29.10 -32.35
N GLN A 38 -23.19 -27.98 -31.65
CA GLN A 38 -22.09 -27.34 -30.96
C GLN A 38 -21.74 -28.21 -29.74
N ALA A 39 -20.58 -28.86 -29.77
CA ALA A 39 -20.03 -29.49 -28.57
C ALA A 39 -19.91 -28.44 -27.45
N PRO A 40 -20.22 -28.78 -26.19
CA PRO A 40 -20.17 -27.82 -25.11
C PRO A 40 -18.73 -27.29 -24.99
N ALA A 41 -18.60 -25.97 -25.09
CA ALA A 41 -17.33 -25.29 -24.85
C ALA A 41 -16.84 -25.70 -23.46
N ALA A 42 -15.66 -26.30 -23.39
CA ALA A 42 -14.95 -26.49 -22.14
C ALA A 42 -14.91 -25.14 -21.43
N THR A 43 -15.43 -25.09 -20.20
CA THR A 43 -15.41 -23.91 -19.35
C THR A 43 -13.95 -23.61 -18.98
N GLY A 44 -13.26 -22.94 -19.90
CA GLY A 44 -11.97 -22.33 -19.62
C GLY A 44 -12.16 -21.38 -18.46
N ALA A 45 -11.47 -21.65 -17.34
CA ALA A 45 -11.37 -20.72 -16.23
C ALA A 45 -10.99 -19.36 -16.81
N ARG A 46 -11.89 -18.37 -16.72
CA ARG A 46 -11.57 -16.99 -17.09
C ARG A 46 -10.30 -16.62 -16.31
N ARG A 47 -9.22 -16.36 -17.04
CA ARG A 47 -8.03 -15.71 -16.48
C ARG A 47 -8.56 -14.42 -15.84
N LYS A 48 -8.52 -14.31 -14.51
CA LYS A 48 -8.98 -13.09 -13.81
C LYS A 48 -8.30 -11.91 -14.48
N GLU A 49 -9.11 -10.94 -14.92
CA GLU A 49 -8.59 -9.72 -15.50
C GLU A 49 -7.67 -9.05 -14.47
N GLN A 50 -6.42 -8.81 -14.86
CA GLN A 50 -5.46 -8.12 -14.02
C GLN A 50 -5.82 -6.63 -14.02
N GLY A 51 -6.01 -6.06 -12.82
CA GLY A 51 -6.45 -4.69 -12.64
C GLY A 51 -6.80 -4.41 -11.18
N SER A 52 -7.13 -3.15 -10.88
CA SER A 52 -7.67 -2.81 -9.57
C SER A 52 -9.08 -3.35 -9.39
N GLY A 53 -9.41 -3.82 -8.19
CA GLY A 53 -10.71 -4.42 -7.90
C GLY A 53 -11.02 -4.54 -6.42
N TYR A 54 -12.16 -5.15 -6.13
CA TYR A 54 -12.62 -5.46 -4.79
C TYR A 54 -12.65 -6.97 -4.55
N LEU A 55 -12.33 -7.38 -3.33
CA LEU A 55 -12.58 -8.70 -2.80
C LEU A 55 -13.55 -8.60 -1.63
N THR A 56 -14.72 -9.22 -1.74
CA THR A 56 -15.59 -9.44 -0.58
C THR A 56 -15.01 -10.59 0.26
N LEU A 57 -14.62 -10.28 1.48
CA LEU A 57 -14.10 -11.23 2.47
C LEU A 57 -15.24 -12.05 3.08
N ARG A 58 -14.89 -13.14 3.78
CA ARG A 58 -15.89 -14.03 4.42
C ARG A 58 -16.77 -13.33 5.45
N ASP A 59 -16.28 -12.28 6.10
CA ASP A 59 -17.05 -11.49 7.06
C ASP A 59 -17.91 -10.38 6.41
N GLY A 60 -17.90 -10.28 5.08
CA GLY A 60 -18.63 -9.29 4.29
C GLY A 60 -17.88 -7.98 4.03
N THR A 61 -16.69 -7.79 4.61
CA THR A 61 -15.83 -6.63 4.33
C THR A 61 -15.39 -6.63 2.87
N GLU A 62 -15.51 -5.51 2.16
CA GLU A 62 -14.95 -5.33 0.81
C GLU A 62 -13.55 -4.72 0.92
N LEU A 63 -12.55 -5.48 0.46
CA LEU A 63 -11.15 -5.07 0.43
C LEU A 63 -10.80 -4.58 -0.98
N PHE A 64 -10.43 -3.30 -1.13
CA PHE A 64 -9.90 -2.78 -2.38
C PHE A 64 -8.44 -3.18 -2.56
N TYR A 65 -8.05 -3.52 -3.79
CA TYR A 65 -6.66 -3.75 -4.15
C TYR A 65 -6.33 -3.28 -5.57
N LYS A 66 -5.07 -2.93 -5.78
CA LYS A 66 -4.40 -2.74 -7.06
C LYS A 66 -3.63 -4.02 -7.38
N ASP A 67 -3.68 -4.50 -8.62
CA ASP A 67 -2.90 -5.63 -9.11
C ASP A 67 -2.45 -5.37 -10.55
N TRP A 68 -1.17 -5.01 -10.72
CA TRP A 68 -0.63 -4.60 -12.01
C TRP A 68 0.52 -5.51 -12.45
N GLY A 69 0.57 -5.77 -13.75
CA GLY A 69 1.68 -6.48 -14.38
C GLY A 69 1.67 -7.99 -14.18
N SER A 70 2.84 -8.60 -14.38
CA SER A 70 3.04 -10.05 -14.38
C SER A 70 4.47 -10.35 -13.95
N GLY A 71 4.71 -11.55 -13.40
CA GLY A 71 6.01 -11.97 -12.90
C GLY A 71 5.92 -12.43 -11.45
N GLN A 72 7.05 -12.41 -10.73
CA GLN A 72 7.04 -12.67 -9.29
C GLN A 72 6.19 -11.59 -8.59
N PRO A 73 5.24 -11.98 -7.71
CA PRO A 73 4.39 -11.02 -7.02
C PRO A 73 5.15 -10.30 -5.91
N ILE A 74 5.00 -8.98 -5.86
CA ILE A 74 5.38 -8.13 -4.74
C ILE A 74 4.10 -7.52 -4.18
N VAL A 75 3.83 -7.78 -2.90
CA VAL A 75 2.67 -7.27 -2.17
C VAL A 75 3.13 -6.17 -1.22
N PHE A 76 2.55 -4.99 -1.38
CA PHE A 76 2.84 -3.81 -0.59
C PHE A 76 1.77 -3.59 0.49
N HIS A 77 2.22 -3.32 1.72
CA HIS A 77 1.39 -3.12 2.91
C HIS A 77 1.63 -1.72 3.44
N HIS A 78 0.64 -0.84 3.30
CA HIS A 78 0.78 0.57 3.68
C HIS A 78 0.75 0.78 5.21
N GLY A 79 1.38 1.87 5.65
CA GLY A 79 1.34 2.36 7.02
C GLY A 79 0.00 2.99 7.41
N TRP A 80 -0.16 3.31 8.69
CA TRP A 80 -1.31 4.06 9.19
C TRP A 80 -1.13 5.58 8.96
N PRO A 81 -2.19 6.35 8.66
CA PRO A 81 -3.58 5.97 8.35
C PRO A 81 -3.82 5.94 6.83
N LEU A 82 -2.85 5.45 6.06
CA LEU A 82 -2.74 5.66 4.61
C LEU A 82 -3.55 4.65 3.79
N SER A 83 -3.19 4.46 2.52
CA SER A 83 -3.81 3.50 1.59
C SER A 83 -2.75 2.92 0.65
N GLY A 84 -3.14 2.00 -0.24
CA GLY A 84 -2.30 1.51 -1.33
C GLY A 84 -1.86 2.57 -2.35
N ASP A 85 -2.32 3.83 -2.23
CA ASP A 85 -1.81 4.96 -3.03
C ASP A 85 -0.41 5.42 -2.59
N ASP A 86 -0.02 5.14 -1.34
CA ASP A 86 1.30 5.56 -0.85
C ASP A 86 2.47 4.83 -1.54
N TRP A 87 2.16 3.73 -2.22
CA TRP A 87 3.12 2.87 -2.90
C TRP A 87 3.30 3.17 -4.39
N ASP A 88 2.67 4.21 -4.94
CA ASP A 88 2.68 4.46 -6.39
C ASP A 88 4.10 4.50 -6.98
N ASN A 89 5.08 5.13 -6.29
CA ASN A 89 6.47 5.17 -6.75
C ASN A 89 7.10 3.77 -6.82
N GLN A 90 7.03 3.01 -5.73
CA GLN A 90 7.55 1.65 -5.66
C GLN A 90 6.86 0.73 -6.67
N MET A 91 5.52 0.80 -6.77
CA MET A 91 4.75 -0.02 -7.70
C MET A 91 5.17 0.24 -9.15
N LEU A 92 5.30 1.51 -9.57
CA LEU A 92 5.78 1.85 -10.91
C LEU A 92 7.22 1.37 -11.15
N PHE A 93 8.10 1.54 -10.15
CA PHE A 93 9.50 1.10 -10.23
C PHE A 93 9.63 -0.41 -10.44
N PHE A 94 8.87 -1.22 -9.71
CA PHE A 94 8.90 -2.67 -9.80
C PHE A 94 8.12 -3.21 -11.01
N LEU A 95 7.03 -2.55 -11.40
CA LEU A 95 6.28 -2.86 -12.62
C LEU A 95 7.18 -2.73 -13.87
N ALA A 96 7.96 -1.65 -13.95
CA ALA A 96 8.94 -1.43 -15.04
C ALA A 96 10.03 -2.54 -15.09
N ARG A 97 10.20 -3.29 -14.00
CA ARG A 97 11.17 -4.39 -13.86
C ARG A 97 10.54 -5.78 -13.95
N ARG A 98 9.31 -5.86 -14.51
CA ARG A 98 8.60 -7.12 -14.77
C ARG A 98 8.25 -7.92 -13.52
N TYR A 99 8.00 -7.23 -12.40
CA TYR A 99 7.29 -7.80 -11.26
C TYR A 99 5.78 -7.60 -11.43
N ARG A 100 4.99 -8.48 -10.82
CA ARG A 100 3.57 -8.24 -10.57
C ARG A 100 3.48 -7.46 -9.26
N VAL A 101 2.89 -6.28 -9.26
CA VAL A 101 2.83 -5.40 -8.08
C VAL A 101 1.40 -5.32 -7.57
N ILE A 102 1.23 -5.59 -6.28
CA ILE A 102 -0.07 -5.65 -5.62
C ILE A 102 -0.03 -4.73 -4.41
N ALA A 103 -1.01 -3.86 -4.26
CA ALA A 103 -1.17 -3.06 -3.04
C ALA A 103 -2.64 -3.06 -2.67
N HIS A 104 -2.97 -3.39 -1.43
CA HIS A 104 -4.34 -3.39 -0.94
C HIS A 104 -4.55 -2.26 0.05
N ASP A 105 -5.80 -1.81 0.16
CA ASP A 105 -6.21 -0.92 1.23
C ASP A 105 -6.67 -1.78 2.41
N ARG A 106 -6.04 -1.63 3.57
CA ARG A 106 -6.48 -2.28 4.80
C ARG A 106 -7.96 -2.00 5.07
N ARG A 107 -8.68 -2.91 5.73
CA ARG A 107 -10.06 -2.61 6.18
C ARG A 107 -10.12 -1.26 6.90
N GLY A 108 -11.16 -0.49 6.59
CA GLY A 108 -11.33 0.87 7.08
C GLY A 108 -10.34 1.92 6.59
N HIS A 109 -9.51 1.61 5.60
CA HIS A 109 -8.57 2.54 4.99
C HIS A 109 -8.88 2.72 3.50
N GLY A 110 -8.50 3.86 2.94
CA GLY A 110 -8.64 4.17 1.51
C GLY A 110 -10.04 3.89 0.99
N ARG A 111 -10.16 2.91 0.09
CA ARG A 111 -11.38 2.53 -0.63
C ARG A 111 -12.06 1.29 -0.06
N SER A 112 -11.44 0.61 0.91
CA SER A 112 -12.01 -0.57 1.56
C SER A 112 -13.16 -0.19 2.49
N THR A 113 -14.05 -1.15 2.79
CA THR A 113 -15.19 -0.94 3.70
C THR A 113 -14.74 -0.32 5.02
N GLN A 114 -15.47 0.70 5.48
CA GLN A 114 -15.25 1.34 6.78
C GLN A 114 -15.85 0.51 7.92
N THR A 115 -14.98 -0.24 8.60
CA THR A 115 -15.36 -1.17 9.68
C THR A 115 -15.33 -0.50 11.06
N ASP A 116 -16.32 -0.81 11.91
CA ASP A 116 -16.35 -0.40 13.32
C ASP A 116 -15.70 -1.42 14.27
N LYS A 117 -15.41 -2.62 13.76
CA LYS A 117 -14.85 -3.79 14.47
C LYS A 117 -13.81 -4.52 13.62
N GLY A 118 -13.08 -5.46 14.24
CA GLY A 118 -12.02 -6.24 13.59
C GLY A 118 -10.81 -5.40 13.20
N ASN A 119 -10.64 -4.22 13.82
CA ASN A 119 -9.54 -3.30 13.52
C ASN A 119 -8.29 -3.67 14.34
N ASP A 120 -7.82 -4.92 14.18
CA ASP A 120 -6.69 -5.51 14.91
C ASP A 120 -5.78 -6.31 13.97
N MET A 121 -4.56 -6.61 14.43
CA MET A 121 -3.52 -7.23 13.61
C MET A 121 -3.82 -8.66 13.17
N ASP A 122 -4.58 -9.42 13.97
CA ASP A 122 -4.98 -10.78 13.58
C ASP A 122 -5.96 -10.74 12.42
N THR A 123 -6.91 -9.82 12.48
CA THR A 123 -7.88 -9.60 11.41
C THR A 123 -7.20 -9.04 10.16
N TYR A 124 -6.30 -8.06 10.28
CA TYR A 124 -5.54 -7.53 9.13
C TYR A 124 -4.74 -8.62 8.40
N ALA A 125 -4.11 -9.52 9.14
CA ALA A 125 -3.38 -10.66 8.57
C ALA A 125 -4.31 -11.71 7.93
N ALA A 126 -5.51 -11.91 8.50
CA ALA A 126 -6.52 -12.81 7.94
C ALA A 126 -7.10 -12.26 6.62
N ASP A 127 -7.38 -10.95 6.53
CA ASP A 127 -7.82 -10.28 5.31
C ASP A 127 -6.82 -10.50 4.17
N LEU A 128 -5.54 -10.30 4.48
CA LEU A 128 -4.46 -10.53 3.54
C LEU A 128 -4.34 -12.00 3.14
N ALA A 129 -4.58 -12.94 4.04
CA ALA A 129 -4.60 -14.36 3.71
C ALA A 129 -5.71 -14.70 2.71
N GLU A 130 -6.90 -14.11 2.87
CA GLU A 130 -8.00 -14.25 1.91
C GLU A 130 -7.65 -13.62 0.55
N LEU A 131 -7.04 -12.42 0.54
CA LEU A 131 -6.57 -11.81 -0.71
C LEU A 131 -5.49 -12.65 -1.41
N ALA A 132 -4.51 -13.14 -0.66
CA ALA A 132 -3.44 -13.99 -1.18
C ALA A 132 -3.99 -15.31 -1.75
N ALA A 133 -5.00 -15.90 -1.12
CA ALA A 133 -5.70 -17.07 -1.65
C ALA A 133 -6.51 -16.73 -2.91
N HIS A 134 -7.24 -15.61 -2.89
CA HIS A 134 -8.04 -15.13 -4.02
C HIS A 134 -7.18 -14.91 -5.28
N LEU A 135 -5.99 -14.35 -5.12
CA LEU A 135 -5.06 -14.06 -6.22
C LEU A 135 -4.09 -15.22 -6.54
N ASP A 136 -4.24 -16.35 -5.85
CA ASP A 136 -3.34 -17.52 -5.87
C ASP A 136 -1.85 -17.14 -5.79
N LEU A 137 -1.51 -16.29 -4.81
CA LEU A 137 -0.15 -15.81 -4.65
C LEU A 137 0.78 -16.95 -4.19
N LYS A 138 1.90 -17.08 -4.89
CA LYS A 138 2.97 -18.03 -4.65
C LYS A 138 4.31 -17.33 -4.89
N ASN A 139 5.31 -17.71 -4.10
CA ASN A 139 6.65 -17.14 -4.17
C ASN A 139 6.65 -15.59 -4.08
N ALA A 140 5.73 -15.04 -3.28
CA ALA A 140 5.49 -13.60 -3.16
C ALA A 140 6.49 -12.93 -2.23
N VAL A 141 6.90 -11.71 -2.55
CA VAL A 141 7.63 -10.84 -1.63
C VAL A 141 6.64 -9.91 -0.96
N HIS A 142 6.65 -9.83 0.37
CA HIS A 142 5.79 -8.92 1.12
C HIS A 142 6.61 -7.77 1.69
N ILE A 143 6.22 -6.53 1.38
CA ILE A 143 6.92 -5.30 1.76
C ILE A 143 5.97 -4.42 2.56
N GLY A 144 6.26 -4.25 3.85
CA GLY A 144 5.43 -3.47 4.76
C GLY A 144 6.13 -2.25 5.29
N HIS A 145 5.46 -1.09 5.21
CA HIS A 145 5.91 0.16 5.83
C HIS A 145 5.13 0.41 7.12
N SER A 146 5.83 0.79 8.20
CA SER A 146 5.21 1.20 9.46
C SER A 146 4.26 0.12 10.02
N THR A 147 2.99 0.45 10.25
CA THR A 147 1.91 -0.49 10.59
C THR A 147 1.83 -1.68 9.64
N GLY A 148 2.03 -1.45 8.34
CA GLY A 148 2.05 -2.51 7.33
C GLY A 148 3.20 -3.50 7.52
N GLY A 149 4.31 -3.10 8.17
CA GLY A 149 5.36 -4.02 8.57
C GLY A 149 4.92 -4.97 9.71
N GLY A 150 4.10 -4.49 10.65
CA GLY A 150 3.47 -5.34 11.66
C GLY A 150 2.50 -6.35 11.04
N GLU A 151 1.69 -5.90 10.08
CA GLU A 151 0.80 -6.77 9.31
C GLU A 151 1.59 -7.84 8.53
N VAL A 152 2.70 -7.47 7.87
CA VAL A 152 3.60 -8.42 7.21
C VAL A 152 4.15 -9.42 8.22
N ALA A 153 4.64 -8.99 9.37
CA ALA A 153 5.19 -9.90 10.38
C ALA A 153 4.15 -10.93 10.84
N ARG A 154 2.95 -10.46 11.19
CA ARG A 154 1.81 -11.29 11.63
C ARG A 154 1.37 -12.26 10.52
N TYR A 155 1.21 -11.78 9.30
CA TYR A 155 0.81 -12.60 8.16
C TYR A 155 1.83 -13.66 7.80
N VAL A 156 3.11 -13.28 7.67
CA VAL A 156 4.17 -14.22 7.27
C VAL A 156 4.32 -15.33 8.31
N ALA A 157 4.26 -14.99 9.60
CA ALA A 157 4.35 -15.96 10.69
C ALA A 157 3.17 -16.95 10.69
N ARG A 158 1.93 -16.48 10.46
CA ARG A 158 0.72 -17.29 10.69
C ARG A 158 0.07 -17.87 9.44
N HIS A 159 0.27 -17.25 8.28
CA HIS A 159 -0.42 -17.58 7.03
C HIS A 159 0.51 -17.67 5.81
N GLY A 160 1.78 -17.24 5.94
CA GLY A 160 2.70 -17.11 4.82
C GLY A 160 3.36 -18.41 4.35
N ALA A 161 3.24 -19.50 5.10
CA ALA A 161 3.88 -20.78 4.79
C ALA A 161 3.52 -21.28 3.37
N GLY A 162 4.54 -21.56 2.56
CA GLY A 162 4.39 -22.02 1.17
C GLY A 162 3.96 -20.95 0.16
N ARG A 163 3.69 -19.71 0.59
CA ARG A 163 3.30 -18.60 -0.30
C ARG A 163 4.33 -17.48 -0.36
N VAL A 164 5.05 -17.24 0.73
CA VAL A 164 5.99 -16.13 0.88
C VAL A 164 7.42 -16.58 0.56
N ALA A 165 8.11 -15.81 -0.29
CA ALA A 165 9.51 -15.99 -0.63
C ALA A 165 10.44 -15.20 0.28
N LYS A 166 10.09 -13.93 0.52
CA LYS A 166 10.87 -12.95 1.30
C LYS A 166 9.94 -11.93 1.95
N ALA A 167 10.40 -11.32 3.04
CA ALA A 167 9.70 -10.22 3.69
C ALA A 167 10.60 -8.98 3.78
N VAL A 168 10.00 -7.80 3.77
CA VAL A 168 10.68 -6.52 4.03
C VAL A 168 9.87 -5.69 5.02
N LEU A 169 10.53 -5.21 6.07
CA LEU A 169 9.97 -4.36 7.11
C LEU A 169 10.65 -2.98 7.03
N ILE A 170 9.90 -1.93 6.69
CA ILE A 170 10.42 -0.57 6.48
C ILE A 170 9.85 0.38 7.53
N GLY A 171 10.68 0.96 8.40
CA GLY A 171 10.21 1.85 9.46
C GLY A 171 9.14 1.19 10.35
N ALA A 172 9.23 -0.13 10.53
CA ALA A 172 8.10 -0.96 10.96
C ALA A 172 7.92 -1.00 12.47
N VAL A 173 6.66 -1.14 12.92
CA VAL A 173 6.28 -1.15 14.35
C VAL A 173 6.77 -2.34 15.20
N PRO A 174 7.11 -3.53 14.65
CA PRO A 174 7.65 -4.62 15.46
C PRO A 174 8.99 -4.27 16.15
N PRO A 175 9.27 -4.84 17.34
CA PRO A 175 8.50 -5.90 17.99
C PRO A 175 7.26 -5.43 18.75
N ILE A 176 7.31 -4.27 19.40
CA ILE A 176 6.18 -3.62 20.08
C ILE A 176 6.60 -2.15 20.33
N MET A 177 5.69 -1.18 20.15
CA MET A 177 6.03 0.23 20.40
C MET A 177 5.71 0.67 21.84
N LEU A 178 4.71 0.06 22.45
CA LEU A 178 4.25 0.39 23.80
C LEU A 178 5.29 0.01 24.85
N GLN A 179 5.50 0.92 25.80
CA GLN A 179 6.25 0.63 27.02
C GLN A 179 5.51 -0.40 27.87
N THR A 180 6.16 -1.51 28.19
CA THR A 180 5.65 -2.53 29.10
C THR A 180 6.76 -3.01 30.03
N GLU A 181 6.45 -3.87 31.00
CA GLU A 181 7.49 -4.51 31.83
C GLU A 181 8.49 -5.31 30.98
N LYS A 182 8.04 -5.90 29.87
CA LYS A 182 8.87 -6.67 28.93
C LYS A 182 9.53 -5.79 27.87
N ASN A 183 9.06 -4.56 27.70
CA ASN A 183 9.59 -3.57 26.78
C ASN A 183 9.77 -2.20 27.47
N PRO A 184 10.76 -2.05 28.37
CA PRO A 184 10.93 -0.81 29.14
C PRO A 184 11.39 0.38 28.29
N GLY A 185 11.95 0.13 27.10
CA GLY A 185 12.40 1.15 26.14
C GLY A 185 11.28 1.76 25.29
N GLY A 186 10.08 1.19 25.34
CA GLY A 186 8.94 1.66 24.56
C GLY A 186 8.39 3.02 24.96
N LEU A 187 7.48 3.50 24.12
CA LEU A 187 6.80 4.78 24.34
C LEU A 187 5.68 4.63 25.37
N PRO A 188 5.52 5.59 26.31
CA PRO A 188 4.44 5.56 27.27
C PRO A 188 3.05 5.59 26.59
N LEU A 189 2.07 4.89 27.17
CA LEU A 189 0.69 4.80 26.63
C LEU A 189 0.08 6.17 26.29
N LYS A 190 0.36 7.19 27.11
CA LYS A 190 -0.11 8.57 26.91
C LYS A 190 0.26 9.18 25.56
N VAL A 191 1.32 8.70 24.90
CA VAL A 191 1.69 9.15 23.53
C VAL A 191 0.61 8.72 22.54
N PHE A 192 0.17 7.46 22.64
CA PHE A 192 -0.84 6.88 21.78
C PHE A 192 -2.25 7.37 22.15
N ASP A 193 -2.52 7.58 23.43
CA ASP A 193 -3.76 8.26 23.87
C ASP A 193 -3.83 9.70 23.32
N GLY A 194 -2.71 10.43 23.31
CA GLY A 194 -2.66 11.75 22.66
C GLY A 194 -3.00 11.70 21.16
N PHE A 195 -2.57 10.66 20.44
CA PHE A 195 -2.94 10.48 19.03
C PHE A 195 -4.43 10.17 18.87
N ARG A 196 -4.99 9.33 19.76
CA ARG A 196 -6.43 9.02 19.80
C ARG A 196 -7.26 10.27 20.06
N GLU A 197 -6.88 11.05 21.06
CA GLU A 197 -7.53 12.31 21.43
C GLU A 197 -7.46 13.32 20.27
N ALA A 198 -6.29 13.52 19.65
CA ALA A 198 -6.13 14.43 18.53
C ALA A 198 -6.96 14.01 17.30
N LEU A 199 -7.01 12.71 17.00
CA LEU A 199 -7.86 12.17 15.94
C LEU A 199 -9.34 12.42 16.24
N ALA A 200 -9.78 12.09 17.46
CA ALA A 200 -11.18 12.25 17.87
C ALA A 200 -11.61 13.74 17.90
N ALA A 201 -10.71 14.63 18.31
CA ALA A 201 -10.99 16.06 18.40
C ALA A 201 -10.96 16.76 17.03
N SER A 202 -9.94 16.49 16.21
CA SER A 202 -9.79 17.13 14.90
C SER A 202 -8.90 16.31 13.97
N ARG A 203 -9.41 15.16 13.50
CA ARG A 203 -8.71 14.27 12.57
C ARG A 203 -8.07 15.00 11.38
N SER A 204 -8.78 15.93 10.75
CA SER A 204 -8.28 16.64 9.57
C SER A 204 -7.03 17.47 9.87
N ASN A 205 -7.03 18.23 10.98
CA ASN A 205 -5.87 19.05 11.36
C ASN A 205 -4.71 18.16 11.82
N PHE A 206 -5.01 17.21 12.71
CA PHE A 206 -4.03 16.23 13.19
C PHE A 206 -3.31 15.52 12.04
N TYR A 207 -4.04 15.13 11.00
CA TYR A 207 -3.47 14.48 9.83
C TYR A 207 -2.54 15.39 9.02
N ARG A 208 -2.88 16.67 8.86
CA ARG A 208 -1.95 17.63 8.27
C ARG A 208 -0.73 17.85 9.16
N ASP A 209 -0.89 17.96 10.47
CA ASP A 209 0.20 18.21 11.41
C ASP A 209 1.22 17.07 11.43
N VAL A 210 0.76 15.81 11.41
CA VAL A 210 1.64 14.63 11.33
C VAL A 210 2.46 14.65 10.05
N ALA A 211 1.82 14.89 8.90
CA ALA A 211 2.48 14.89 7.60
C ALA A 211 3.43 16.10 7.43
N ALA A 212 3.02 17.29 7.85
CA ALA A 212 3.81 18.52 7.77
C ALA A 212 4.96 18.58 8.79
N GLY A 213 4.91 17.75 9.83
CA GLY A 213 5.93 17.70 10.87
C GLY A 213 6.76 16.40 10.82
N PRO A 214 6.51 15.47 11.75
CA PRO A 214 7.42 14.36 12.04
C PRO A 214 7.47 13.28 10.95
N PHE A 215 6.40 13.04 10.19
CA PHE A 215 6.32 11.87 9.29
C PHE A 215 7.38 11.89 8.18
N TYR A 216 7.58 13.04 7.53
CA TYR A 216 8.57 13.21 6.48
C TYR A 216 9.83 13.95 6.95
N GLY A 217 9.95 14.25 8.25
CA GLY A 217 11.03 15.06 8.80
C GLY A 217 10.98 16.53 8.35
N PHE A 218 9.81 17.01 7.91
CA PHE A 218 9.63 18.40 7.45
C PHE A 218 9.74 19.43 8.59
N ASN A 219 9.66 18.99 9.84
CA ASN A 219 10.01 19.79 11.02
C ASN A 219 11.52 19.92 11.28
N ARG A 220 12.40 19.25 10.52
CA ARG A 220 13.85 19.36 10.71
C ARG A 220 14.40 20.67 10.10
N PRO A 221 15.41 21.30 10.73
CA PRO A 221 16.04 22.49 10.16
C PRO A 221 16.58 22.24 8.75
N GLY A 222 16.21 23.10 7.79
CA GLY A 222 16.65 22.99 6.40
C GLY A 222 15.94 21.93 5.57
N ALA A 223 14.89 21.27 6.11
CA ALA A 223 14.09 20.32 5.34
C ALA A 223 13.42 20.99 4.13
N LYS A 224 13.44 20.30 2.98
CA LYS A 224 12.71 20.72 1.78
C LYS A 224 11.27 20.21 1.87
N VAL A 225 10.39 21.06 2.37
CA VAL A 225 8.96 20.74 2.54
C VAL A 225 8.29 20.57 1.17
N SER A 226 7.43 19.57 1.04
CA SER A 226 6.62 19.32 -0.15
C SER A 226 5.13 19.30 0.20
N GLU A 227 4.41 20.37 -0.12
CA GLU A 227 2.96 20.44 0.13
C GLU A 227 2.20 19.34 -0.61
N ALA A 228 2.62 18.95 -1.82
CA ALA A 228 1.97 17.88 -2.57
C ALA A 228 2.05 16.53 -1.82
N VAL A 229 3.16 16.27 -1.12
CA VAL A 229 3.33 15.06 -0.30
C VAL A 229 2.47 15.15 0.96
N ILE A 230 2.42 16.31 1.61
CA ILE A 230 1.55 16.56 2.78
C ILE A 230 0.08 16.36 2.40
N ASP A 231 -0.36 16.95 1.29
CA ASP A 231 -1.73 16.86 0.80
C ASP A 231 -2.10 15.43 0.41
N ASN A 232 -1.19 14.67 -0.20
CA ASN A 232 -1.46 13.28 -0.53
C ASN A 232 -1.56 12.40 0.72
N TRP A 233 -0.72 12.61 1.73
CA TRP A 233 -0.83 11.92 3.02
C TRP A 233 -2.20 12.22 3.67
N TRP A 234 -2.56 13.50 3.74
CA TRP A 234 -3.83 13.96 4.29
C TRP A 234 -5.04 13.40 3.53
N ARG A 235 -5.01 13.45 2.19
CA ARG A 235 -6.07 12.90 1.32
C ARG A 235 -6.30 11.42 1.61
N GLN A 236 -5.23 10.63 1.71
CA GLN A 236 -5.34 9.19 2.01
C GLN A 236 -5.97 8.96 3.39
N GLY A 237 -5.48 9.67 4.41
CA GLY A 237 -6.05 9.61 5.77
C GLY A 237 -7.53 9.97 5.79
N MET A 238 -7.93 11.04 5.12
CA MET A 238 -9.32 11.49 5.12
C MET A 238 -10.28 10.58 4.36
N ASN A 239 -9.78 9.77 3.42
CA ASN A 239 -10.58 8.79 2.69
C ASN A 239 -10.93 7.54 3.53
N GLY A 240 -10.20 7.26 4.62
CA GLY A 240 -10.48 6.14 5.52
C GLY A 240 -11.56 6.41 6.57
N GLY A 241 -11.99 5.33 7.24
CA GLY A 241 -12.95 5.37 8.34
C GLY A 241 -12.31 5.80 9.65
N ALA A 242 -12.86 6.84 10.29
CA ALA A 242 -12.29 7.39 11.52
C ALA A 242 -12.21 6.36 12.67
N LYS A 243 -13.23 5.50 12.81
CA LYS A 243 -13.24 4.44 13.83
C LYS A 243 -12.13 3.40 13.61
N ALA A 244 -11.97 2.93 12.37
CA ALA A 244 -10.90 1.98 12.04
C ALA A 244 -9.51 2.58 12.27
N GLN A 245 -9.30 3.82 11.85
CA GLN A 245 -8.03 4.51 12.07
C GLN A 245 -7.78 4.80 13.55
N TYR A 246 -8.81 5.09 14.35
CA TYR A 246 -8.70 5.26 15.80
C TYR A 246 -8.28 3.95 16.49
N ASP A 247 -8.96 2.84 16.20
CA ASP A 247 -8.64 1.53 16.77
C ASP A 247 -7.24 1.04 16.32
N CYS A 248 -6.87 1.34 15.07
CA CYS A 248 -5.59 0.94 14.51
C CYS A 248 -4.40 1.52 15.29
N ILE A 249 -4.59 2.63 16.03
CA ILE A 249 -3.58 3.15 16.95
C ILE A 249 -3.19 2.08 17.98
N ALA A 250 -4.17 1.48 18.67
CA ALA A 250 -3.90 0.36 19.58
C ALA A 250 -3.30 -0.83 18.84
N ALA A 251 -3.84 -1.16 17.67
CA ALA A 251 -3.38 -2.30 16.88
C ALA A 251 -1.90 -2.21 16.50
N PHE A 252 -1.39 -1.02 16.13
CA PHE A 252 0.01 -0.87 15.76
C PHE A 252 0.93 -0.64 16.96
N SER A 253 0.46 0.01 18.03
CA SER A 253 1.32 0.39 19.15
C SER A 253 1.42 -0.68 20.23
N GLU A 254 0.32 -1.37 20.51
CA GLU A 254 0.19 -2.27 21.68
C GLU A 254 0.31 -3.75 21.32
N THR A 255 0.21 -4.10 20.03
CA THR A 255 0.40 -5.48 19.60
C THR A 255 1.86 -5.89 19.73
N ASP A 256 2.11 -7.00 20.43
CA ASP A 256 3.42 -7.64 20.51
C ASP A 256 3.62 -8.63 19.35
N PHE A 257 4.61 -8.36 18.50
CA PHE A 257 5.02 -9.18 17.36
C PHE A 257 6.27 -10.01 17.66
N THR A 258 6.76 -10.03 18.90
CA THR A 258 8.00 -10.72 19.28
C THR A 258 8.00 -12.18 18.86
N ASP A 259 6.89 -12.89 19.07
CA ASP A 259 6.78 -14.30 18.69
C ASP A 259 6.53 -14.51 17.20
N ASP A 260 5.89 -13.54 16.52
CA ASP A 260 5.76 -13.58 15.07
C ASP A 260 7.14 -13.47 14.41
N LEU A 261 7.98 -12.51 14.85
CA LEU A 261 9.35 -12.32 14.34
C LEU A 261 10.22 -13.58 14.50
N LYS A 262 10.12 -14.29 15.63
CA LYS A 262 10.85 -15.55 15.85
C LYS A 262 10.40 -16.70 14.94
N GLN A 263 9.16 -16.63 14.44
CA GLN A 263 8.55 -17.65 13.58
C GLN A 263 8.80 -17.40 12.10
N ILE A 264 9.16 -16.18 11.69
CA ILE A 264 9.49 -15.86 10.30
C ILE A 264 10.75 -16.66 9.87
N ALA A 265 10.53 -17.60 8.97
CA ALA A 265 11.57 -18.51 8.45
C ALA A 265 12.16 -18.07 7.10
N VAL A 266 11.54 -17.09 6.42
CA VAL A 266 12.03 -16.57 5.13
C VAL A 266 13.07 -15.47 5.33
N PRO A 267 13.97 -15.23 4.36
CA PRO A 267 14.85 -14.07 4.39
C PRO A 267 14.03 -12.78 4.59
N THR A 268 14.47 -11.96 5.55
CA THR A 268 13.77 -10.73 5.93
C THR A 268 14.72 -9.55 5.96
N LEU A 269 14.41 -8.52 5.18
CA LEU A 269 15.12 -7.24 5.22
C LEU A 269 14.42 -6.28 6.17
N VAL A 270 15.18 -5.62 7.03
CA VAL A 270 14.71 -4.53 7.89
C VAL A 270 15.38 -3.24 7.41
N LEU A 271 14.59 -2.26 7.04
CA LEU A 271 15.02 -0.93 6.60
C LEU A 271 14.53 0.11 7.60
N HIS A 272 15.41 0.96 8.14
CA HIS A 272 14.96 1.99 9.10
C HIS A 272 15.77 3.28 9.00
N GLY A 273 15.10 4.43 9.02
CA GLY A 273 15.74 5.73 9.13
C GLY A 273 16.23 5.96 10.56
N GLU A 274 17.45 6.44 10.74
CA GLU A 274 17.99 6.69 12.08
C GLU A 274 17.38 7.93 12.75
N ASP A 275 16.69 8.76 11.97
CA ASP A 275 16.00 9.98 12.42
C ASP A 275 14.46 9.86 12.34
N ASP A 276 13.96 8.62 12.45
CA ASP A 276 12.52 8.33 12.47
C ASP A 276 11.86 8.88 13.75
N GLN A 277 10.95 9.85 13.57
CA GLN A 277 10.23 10.53 14.66
C GLN A 277 8.85 9.90 14.96
N ILE A 278 8.46 8.84 14.22
CA ILE A 278 7.19 8.15 14.40
C ILE A 278 7.42 6.79 15.07
N VAL A 279 8.35 6.00 14.54
CA VAL A 279 8.71 4.68 15.04
C VAL A 279 10.18 4.68 15.45
N PRO A 280 10.50 4.81 16.76
CA PRO A 280 11.87 4.89 17.24
C PRO A 280 12.70 3.66 16.85
N ILE A 281 13.82 3.87 16.15
CA ILE A 281 14.66 2.78 15.62
C ILE A 281 15.19 1.82 16.70
N ASP A 282 15.54 2.36 17.87
CA ASP A 282 16.11 1.61 19.00
C ASP A 282 15.11 0.63 19.61
N ASP A 283 13.83 0.97 19.60
CA ASP A 283 12.73 0.16 20.14
C ASP A 283 11.96 -0.61 19.05
N SER A 284 12.48 -0.62 17.82
CA SER A 284 11.88 -1.30 16.67
C SER A 284 12.91 -2.11 15.89
N ALA A 285 13.49 -1.59 14.82
CA ALA A 285 14.38 -2.32 13.93
C ALA A 285 15.58 -2.97 14.65
N ARG A 286 16.19 -2.28 15.62
CA ARG A 286 17.34 -2.80 16.38
C ARG A 286 16.97 -3.94 17.34
N LEU A 287 15.70 -4.06 17.73
CA LEU A 287 15.19 -5.21 18.48
C LEU A 287 14.72 -6.31 17.52
N SER A 288 13.99 -5.94 16.47
CA SER A 288 13.46 -6.86 15.46
C SER A 288 14.56 -7.70 14.80
N ILE A 289 15.70 -7.10 14.45
CA ILE A 289 16.80 -7.83 13.83
C ILE A 289 17.38 -8.94 14.73
N LYS A 290 17.28 -8.79 16.05
CA LYS A 290 17.77 -9.78 17.02
C LYS A 290 16.83 -10.99 17.13
N LEU A 291 15.57 -10.84 16.71
CA LEU A 291 14.53 -11.86 16.80
C LEU A 291 14.38 -12.66 15.51
N LEU A 292 14.68 -12.05 14.36
CA LEU A 292 14.60 -12.68 13.04
C LEU A 292 15.74 -13.70 12.84
N ARG A 293 15.39 -14.94 12.46
CA ARG A 293 16.39 -15.99 12.19
C ARG A 293 17.25 -15.70 10.96
N HIS A 294 16.64 -15.11 9.94
CA HIS A 294 17.28 -14.78 8.65
C HIS A 294 17.10 -13.29 8.33
N GLY A 295 17.41 -12.44 9.31
CA GLY A 295 17.28 -11.00 9.20
C GLY A 295 18.53 -10.32 8.62
N THR A 296 18.33 -9.29 7.81
CA THR A 296 19.36 -8.30 7.46
C THR A 296 18.85 -6.92 7.82
N LEU A 297 19.62 -6.12 8.55
CA LEU A 297 19.29 -4.73 8.87
C LEU A 297 20.11 -3.79 8.00
N LYS A 298 19.45 -2.80 7.41
CA LYS A 298 20.08 -1.64 6.79
C LYS A 298 19.46 -0.37 7.37
N THR A 299 20.30 0.47 7.96
CA THR A 299 19.90 1.77 8.52
C THR A 299 20.29 2.91 7.58
N TYR A 300 19.57 4.02 7.69
CA TYR A 300 19.82 5.21 6.88
C TYR A 300 20.00 6.43 7.78
N PRO A 301 21.24 6.94 7.93
CA PRO A 301 21.50 8.13 8.73
C PRO A 301 20.65 9.32 8.27
N GLY A 302 19.94 9.94 9.22
CA GLY A 302 19.16 11.15 8.97
C GLY A 302 17.86 10.98 8.18
N LEU A 303 17.50 9.76 7.74
CA LEU A 303 16.26 9.58 6.99
C LEU A 303 15.02 9.53 7.89
N PRO A 304 13.88 10.07 7.44
CA PRO A 304 12.64 10.13 8.20
C PRO A 304 11.82 8.84 8.07
N HIS A 305 10.68 8.80 8.76
CA HIS A 305 9.72 7.70 8.68
C HIS A 305 9.20 7.45 7.25
N GLY A 306 8.82 8.52 6.55
CA GLY A 306 8.31 8.50 5.17
C GLY A 306 9.40 8.41 4.09
N MET A 307 10.50 7.70 4.36
CA MET A 307 11.65 7.59 3.44
C MET A 307 11.33 6.90 2.11
N CYS A 308 10.29 6.05 2.05
CA CYS A 308 9.81 5.47 0.78
C CYS A 308 9.36 6.55 -0.22
N THR A 309 8.85 7.68 0.28
CA THR A 309 8.40 8.81 -0.55
C THR A 309 9.53 9.80 -0.79
N THR A 310 10.25 10.21 0.26
CA THR A 310 11.25 11.29 0.16
C THR A 310 12.58 10.82 -0.44
N HIS A 311 12.90 9.53 -0.36
CA HIS A 311 14.17 8.93 -0.78
C HIS A 311 13.95 7.68 -1.63
N ALA A 312 12.92 7.73 -2.49
CA ALA A 312 12.44 6.57 -3.24
C ALA A 312 13.54 5.88 -4.05
N ASP A 313 14.44 6.60 -4.72
CA ASP A 313 15.50 6.00 -5.54
C ASP A 313 16.44 5.11 -4.72
N THR A 314 16.87 5.60 -3.54
CA THR A 314 17.71 4.85 -2.60
C THR A 314 16.98 3.60 -2.11
N ILE A 315 15.76 3.78 -1.60
CA ILE A 315 14.97 2.68 -1.03
C ILE A 315 14.64 1.64 -2.11
N ASN A 316 14.22 2.06 -3.30
CA ASN A 316 13.90 1.18 -4.42
C ASN A 316 15.09 0.34 -4.88
N ALA A 317 16.29 0.94 -4.93
CA ALA A 317 17.51 0.24 -5.29
C ALA A 317 17.84 -0.88 -4.29
N ASP A 318 17.73 -0.58 -3.00
CA ASP A 318 18.02 -1.54 -1.93
C ASP A 318 16.98 -2.67 -1.85
N LEU A 319 15.70 -2.34 -2.02
CA LEU A 319 14.64 -3.33 -2.14
C LEU A 319 14.90 -4.26 -3.33
N LEU A 320 15.26 -3.72 -4.50
CA LEU A 320 15.53 -4.53 -5.68
C LEU A 320 16.74 -5.45 -5.49
N ALA A 321 17.80 -4.96 -4.86
CA ALA A 321 18.99 -5.76 -4.58
C ALA A 321 18.64 -6.96 -3.70
N PHE A 322 17.89 -6.74 -2.61
CA PHE A 322 17.44 -7.80 -1.72
C PHE A 322 16.48 -8.79 -2.39
N ILE A 323 15.56 -8.30 -3.23
CA ILE A 323 14.61 -9.19 -3.93
C ILE A 323 15.35 -10.12 -4.89
N LYS A 324 16.39 -9.65 -5.57
CA LYS A 324 17.18 -10.44 -6.53
C LYS A 324 18.16 -11.43 -5.91
N GLY A 325 18.73 -11.13 -4.75
CA GLY A 325 19.74 -11.97 -4.08
C GLY A 325 19.13 -13.09 -3.27
#